data_AF-A0A7C5ZFS0-F1
#
_entry.id   AF-A0A7C5ZFS0-F1
#
_cell.length_a   1.000
_cell.length_b   1.000
_cell.length_c   1.000
_cell.angle_alpha   90.00
_cell.angle_beta   90.00
_cell.angle_gamma   90.00
#
_symmetry.space_group_name_H-M   'P 1'
#
loop_
_entity.id
_entity.type
_entity.pdbx_description
1 polymer ?
#
loop_
_entity_poly.entity_id
_entity_poly.type
_entity_poly.pdbx_seq_one_letter_code
_entity_poly.pdbx_strand_id
1 'polypeptide(L)'
;MKHWDVRQLVITLAASIILWALVAASCLTVGSTGTVGWPTRLQYEHRIELVLLASLVGAALAAAGVVYQAILQNPLADPYLLGISTGASLAAYLWRFAGIGGAIAIGLSQQAFAFSGAILAVAVVFSLAGA
;
A
#
# COMPACT_ATOMS: atom_id res chain seq x y z
N MET A 1 -5.39 6.01 30.90
CA MET A 1 -5.20 4.96 29.87
C MET A 1 -6.53 4.27 29.68
N LYS A 2 -7.19 4.42 28.52
CA LYS A 2 -8.51 3.81 28.26
C LYS A 2 -8.32 2.29 28.21
N HIS A 3 -8.92 1.58 29.17
CA HIS A 3 -8.91 0.13 29.18
C HIS A 3 -9.79 -0.34 28.02
N TRP A 4 -9.17 -0.86 26.98
CA TRP A 4 -9.90 -1.44 25.87
C TRP A 4 -10.54 -2.72 26.37
N ASP A 5 -11.87 -2.68 26.48
CA ASP A 5 -12.65 -3.86 26.85
C ASP A 5 -12.60 -4.86 25.68
N VAL A 6 -12.49 -6.16 25.96
CA VAL A 6 -12.37 -7.22 24.92
C VAL A 6 -13.55 -7.13 23.94
N ARG A 7 -14.72 -6.72 24.44
CA ARG A 7 -15.91 -6.45 23.63
C ARG A 7 -15.67 -5.35 22.58
N GLN A 8 -15.01 -4.26 22.96
CA GLN A 8 -14.73 -3.15 22.04
C GLN A 8 -13.74 -3.56 20.96
N LEU A 9 -12.73 -4.36 21.28
CA LEU A 9 -11.79 -4.93 20.31
C LEU A 9 -12.52 -5.85 19.30
N VAL A 10 -13.38 -6.73 19.80
CA VAL A 10 -14.15 -7.64 18.92
C VAL A 10 -15.08 -6.85 18.00
N ILE A 11 -15.74 -5.81 18.51
CA ILE A 11 -16.64 -4.96 17.71
C ILE A 11 -15.85 -4.20 16.64
N THR A 12 -14.69 -3.62 16.95
CA THR A 12 -13.90 -2.89 15.95
C THR A 12 -13.37 -3.82 14.86
N LEU A 13 -12.87 -5.00 15.22
CA LEU A 13 -12.41 -6.00 14.24
C LEU A 13 -13.57 -6.47 13.35
N ALA A 14 -14.72 -6.79 13.93
CA ALA A 14 -15.90 -7.19 13.17
C ALA A 14 -16.37 -6.07 12.22
N ALA A 15 -16.43 -4.83 12.70
CA ALA A 15 -16.80 -3.67 11.89
C ALA A 15 -15.82 -3.45 10.72
N SER A 16 -14.51 -3.56 10.96
CA SER A 16 -13.49 -3.45 9.91
C SER A 16 -13.62 -4.53 8.85
N ILE A 17 -13.88 -5.78 9.25
CA ILE A 17 -14.09 -6.90 8.31
C ILE A 17 -15.36 -6.69 7.48
N ILE A 18 -16.46 -6.27 8.12
CA ILE A 18 -17.72 -5.98 7.43
C ILE A 18 -17.53 -4.84 6.43
N LEU A 19 -16.88 -3.74 6.85
CA LEU A 19 -16.60 -2.61 5.98
C LEU A 19 -15.75 -3.02 4.78
N TRP A 20 -14.70 -3.81 5.02
CA TRP A 20 -13.86 -4.36 3.96
C TRP A 20 -14.67 -5.21 2.97
N ALA A 21 -15.53 -6.10 3.46
CA ALA A 21 -16.36 -6.96 2.61
C ALA A 21 -17.34 -6.16 1.75
N LEU A 22 -17.96 -5.10 2.31
CA LEU A 22 -18.84 -4.20 1.58
C LEU A 22 -18.10 -3.45 0.47
N VAL A 23 -16.90 -2.94 0.76
CA VAL A 23 -16.07 -2.25 -0.23
C VAL A 23 -15.61 -3.22 -1.32
N ALA A 24 -15.14 -4.42 -0.95
CA ALA A 24 -14.73 -5.44 -1.91
C ALA A 24 -15.89 -5.86 -2.84
N ALA A 25 -17.09 -6.10 -2.31
CA ALA A 25 -18.27 -6.43 -3.11
C ALA A 25 -18.66 -5.28 -4.06
N SER A 26 -18.53 -4.03 -3.59
CA SER A 26 -18.78 -2.84 -4.40
C SER A 26 -17.76 -2.72 -5.55
N CYS A 27 -16.48 -2.93 -5.30
CA CYS A 27 -15.43 -2.93 -6.33
C CYS A 27 -15.62 -4.03 -7.38
N LEU A 28 -16.20 -5.19 -7.01
CA LEU A 28 -16.47 -6.28 -7.93
C LEU A 28 -17.69 -6.03 -8.83
N THR A 29 -18.68 -5.27 -8.35
CA THR A 29 -19.98 -5.09 -9.01
C THR A 29 -20.17 -3.75 -9.71
N VAL A 30 -19.41 -2.71 -9.34
CA VAL A 30 -19.53 -1.36 -9.91
C VAL A 30 -18.53 -1.20 -11.06
N GLY A 31 -19.02 -1.05 -12.30
CA GLY A 31 -18.19 -0.77 -13.48
C GLY A 31 -17.69 0.66 -13.60
N SER A 32 -16.73 0.88 -14.50
CA SER A 32 -16.20 2.22 -14.82
C SER A 32 -17.27 3.20 -15.29
N THR A 33 -18.43 2.70 -15.75
CA THR A 33 -19.61 3.45 -16.17
C THR A 33 -20.58 3.76 -15.02
N GLY A 34 -20.28 3.36 -13.79
CA GLY A 34 -21.18 3.49 -12.64
C GLY A 34 -22.38 2.54 -12.65
N THR A 35 -22.49 1.69 -13.67
CA THR A 35 -23.56 0.68 -13.77
C THR A 35 -23.24 -0.50 -12.86
N VAL A 36 -24.20 -0.86 -12.01
CA VAL A 36 -24.13 -2.03 -11.13
C VAL A 36 -24.56 -3.25 -11.92
N GLY A 37 -23.70 -4.25 -12.01
CA GLY A 37 -23.99 -5.48 -12.75
C GLY A 37 -22.88 -6.51 -12.61
N TRP A 38 -23.18 -7.75 -13.01
CA TRP A 38 -22.18 -8.81 -12.97
C TRP A 38 -21.15 -8.62 -14.10
N PRO A 39 -19.85 -8.58 -13.78
CA PRO A 39 -18.80 -8.45 -14.79
C PRO A 39 -18.70 -9.72 -15.65
N THR A 40 -18.20 -9.56 -16.88
CA THR A 40 -17.80 -10.72 -17.69
C THR A 40 -16.63 -11.46 -17.02
N ARG A 41 -16.42 -12.74 -17.36
CA ARG A 41 -15.38 -13.58 -16.72
C ARG A 41 -13.99 -12.93 -16.71
N LEU A 42 -13.56 -12.35 -17.84
CA LEU A 42 -12.27 -11.66 -17.96
C LEU A 42 -12.18 -10.42 -17.04
N GLN A 43 -13.27 -9.67 -16.92
CA GLN A 43 -13.33 -8.50 -16.03
C GLN A 43 -13.34 -8.91 -14.56
N TYR A 44 -14.01 -10.02 -14.23
CA TYR A 44 -14.03 -10.55 -12.87
C TYR A 44 -12.63 -10.96 -12.40
N GLU A 45 -11.88 -11.70 -13.24
CA GLU A 45 -10.50 -12.12 -12.98
C GLU A 45 -9.58 -10.91 -12.70
N HIS A 46 -9.64 -9.86 -13.52
CA HIS A 46 -8.85 -8.64 -13.27
C HIS A 46 -9.29 -7.89 -12.01
N ARG A 47 -10.59 -7.81 -11.72
CA ARG A 47 -11.07 -7.07 -10.54
C ARG A 47 -10.70 -7.76 -9.24
N ILE A 48 -10.78 -9.10 -9.20
CA ILE A 48 -10.39 -9.84 -8.00
C ILE A 48 -8.90 -9.68 -7.70
N GLU A 49 -8.04 -9.67 -8.73
CA GLU A 49 -6.61 -9.39 -8.59
C GLU A 49 -6.36 -8.01 -7.94
N LEU A 50 -7.03 -6.96 -8.43
CA LEU A 50 -6.88 -5.61 -7.89
C LEU A 50 -7.42 -5.48 -6.46
N VAL A 51 -8.56 -6.09 -6.15
CA VAL A 51 -9.15 -6.07 -4.80
C VAL A 51 -8.21 -6.76 -3.81
N LEU A 52 -7.64 -7.91 -4.19
CA LEU A 52 -6.66 -8.62 -3.37
C LEU A 52 -5.40 -7.79 -3.16
N LEU A 53 -4.82 -7.23 -4.23
CA LEU A 53 -3.63 -6.37 -4.12
C LEU A 53 -3.89 -5.15 -3.24
N ALA A 54 -4.99 -4.44 -3.43
CA ALA A 54 -5.36 -3.30 -2.60
C ALA A 54 -5.55 -3.68 -1.13
N SER A 55 -6.15 -4.85 -0.85
CA SER A 55 -6.30 -5.35 0.52
C SER A 55 -4.96 -5.66 1.20
N LEU A 56 -4.02 -6.26 0.46
CA LEU A 56 -2.67 -6.56 0.96
C LEU A 56 -1.88 -5.28 1.24
N VAL A 57 -1.93 -4.30 0.33
CA VAL A 57 -1.27 -3.00 0.53
C VAL A 57 -1.88 -2.26 1.72
N GLY A 58 -3.21 -2.26 1.86
CA GLY A 58 -3.90 -1.65 3.01
C GLY A 58 -3.50 -2.28 4.34
N ALA A 59 -3.41 -3.62 4.40
CA ALA A 59 -2.96 -4.33 5.59
C ALA A 59 -1.50 -4.01 5.95
N ALA A 60 -0.61 -3.96 4.95
CA ALA A 60 0.79 -3.62 5.14
C ALA A 60 0.97 -2.17 5.65
N LEU A 61 0.21 -1.21 5.09
CA LEU A 61 0.22 0.18 5.54
C LEU A 61 -0.32 0.33 6.97
N ALA A 62 -1.39 -0.38 7.31
CA ALA A 62 -1.93 -0.37 8.67
C ALA A 62 -0.91 -0.92 9.69
N ALA A 63 -0.24 -2.04 9.38
CA ALA A 63 0.80 -2.60 10.23
C ALA A 63 2.00 -1.65 10.37
N ALA A 64 2.48 -1.07 9.27
CA ALA A 64 3.56 -0.09 9.29
C ALA A 64 3.19 1.13 10.13
N GLY A 65 1.97 1.66 9.99
CA GLY A 65 1.47 2.79 10.78
C GLY A 65 1.51 2.52 12.29
N VAL A 66 1.03 1.36 12.73
CA VAL A 66 1.07 0.97 14.16
C VAL A 66 2.50 0.87 14.68
N VAL A 67 3.42 0.30 13.89
CA VAL A 67 4.84 0.20 14.25
C VAL A 67 5.48 1.59 14.37
N TYR A 68 5.24 2.49 13.40
CA TYR A 68 5.76 3.86 13.44
C TYR A 68 5.22 4.65 14.63
N GLN A 69 3.91 4.57 14.86
CA GLN A 69 3.27 5.23 16.00
C GLN A 69 3.82 4.72 17.34
N ALA A 70 4.14 3.42 17.44
CA ALA A 70 4.74 2.84 18.64
C ALA A 70 6.20 3.28 18.86
N ILE A 71 7.02 3.31 17.80
CA ILE A 71 8.44 3.71 17.88
C ILE A 71 8.55 5.21 18.22
N LEU A 72 7.80 6.05 17.51
CA LEU A 72 7.86 7.50 17.67
C LEU A 72 7.04 8.01 18.84
N GLN A 73 6.25 7.13 19.48
CA GLN A 73 5.30 7.47 20.55
C GLN A 73 4.40 8.66 20.18
N ASN A 74 4.12 8.80 18.88
CA ASN A 74 3.36 9.91 18.32
C ASN A 74 2.19 9.35 17.49
N PRO A 75 0.94 9.53 17.93
CA PRO A 75 -0.23 9.01 17.22
C PRO A 75 -0.47 9.66 15.85
N LEU A 76 0.22 10.75 15.52
CA LEU A 76 0.17 11.43 14.22
C LEU A 76 1.28 11.00 13.26
N ALA A 77 2.18 10.10 13.69
CA ALA A 77 3.26 9.63 12.84
C ALA A 77 2.74 8.77 11.68
N ASP A 78 3.20 9.08 10.46
CA ASP A 78 2.87 8.37 9.22
C ASP A 78 4.16 7.75 8.62
N PRO A 79 4.16 6.47 8.22
CA PRO A 79 5.29 5.84 7.52
C PRO A 79 5.77 6.60 6.27
N TYR A 80 4.93 7.43 5.63
CA TYR A 80 5.35 8.21 4.47
C TYR A 80 6.37 9.33 4.77
N LEU A 81 6.60 9.67 6.05
CA LEU A 81 7.48 10.77 6.45
C LEU A 81 8.97 10.54 6.17
N LEU A 82 9.43 9.30 5.99
CA LEU A 82 10.85 9.00 5.71
C LEU A 82 11.25 9.09 4.22
N GLY A 83 10.41 9.69 3.37
CA GLY A 83 10.71 9.81 1.94
C GLY A 83 10.61 8.51 1.14
N ILE A 84 9.98 7.47 1.71
CA ILE A 84 9.78 6.16 1.07
C ILE A 84 9.00 6.30 -0.25
N SER A 85 7.92 7.07 -0.25
CA SER A 85 7.05 7.23 -1.44
C SER A 85 7.72 8.06 -2.55
N THR A 86 8.40 9.14 -2.18
CA THR A 86 9.13 9.99 -3.14
C THR A 86 10.35 9.26 -3.72
N GLY A 87 11.08 8.50 -2.91
CA GLY A 87 12.19 7.63 -3.37
C GLY A 87 11.73 6.53 -4.33
N ALA A 88 10.64 5.84 -4.01
CA ALA A 88 10.06 4.84 -4.90
C ALA A 88 9.58 5.45 -6.23
N SER A 89 8.90 6.60 -6.16
CA SER A 89 8.40 7.31 -7.34
C SER A 89 9.53 7.76 -8.25
N LEU A 90 10.59 8.35 -7.68
CA LEU A 90 11.77 8.77 -8.43
C LEU A 90 12.40 7.59 -9.17
N ALA A 91 12.63 6.47 -8.48
CA ALA A 91 13.20 5.29 -9.10
C ALA A 91 12.30 4.69 -10.19
N ALA A 92 10.98 4.66 -9.98
CA ALA A 92 10.03 4.23 -11.02
C ALA A 92 10.08 5.14 -12.27
N TYR A 93 10.20 6.46 -12.09
CA TYR A 93 10.35 7.40 -13.19
C TYR A 93 11.68 7.25 -13.92
N LEU A 94 12.79 7.05 -13.19
CA LEU A 94 14.08 6.76 -13.80
C LEU A 94 14.02 5.45 -14.61
N TRP A 95 13.37 4.41 -14.07
CA TRP A 95 13.18 3.15 -14.78
C TRP A 95 12.46 3.35 -16.12
N ARG A 96 11.39 4.15 -16.13
CA ARG A 96 10.54 4.38 -17.31
C ARG A 96 11.12 5.38 -18.30
N PHE A 97 11.64 6.52 -17.85
CA PHE A 97 11.99 7.66 -18.70
C PHE A 97 13.49 7.77 -18.97
N ALA A 98 14.35 7.35 -18.05
CA ALA A 98 15.79 7.30 -18.31
C ALA A 98 16.19 6.10 -19.19
N GLY A 99 15.21 5.38 -19.74
CA GLY A 99 15.42 4.25 -20.63
C GLY A 99 16.00 3.01 -19.95
N ILE A 100 16.18 3.00 -18.62
CA ILE A 100 16.77 1.90 -17.85
C ILE A 100 16.01 0.58 -18.08
N GLY A 101 14.68 0.62 -18.09
CA GLY A 101 13.86 -0.57 -18.35
C GLY A 101 14.00 -1.14 -19.77
N GLY A 102 14.42 -0.34 -20.75
CA GLY A 102 14.66 -0.77 -22.13
C GLY A 102 16.13 -1.01 -22.48
N ALA A 103 17.05 -0.29 -21.81
CA ALA A 103 18.49 -0.36 -22.04
C ALA A 103 19.15 -1.49 -21.24
N ILE A 104 18.63 -1.79 -20.05
CA ILE A 104 19.16 -2.85 -19.20
C ILE A 104 18.24 -4.06 -19.35
N ALA A 105 18.61 -4.98 -20.25
CA ALA A 105 17.91 -6.24 -20.53
C ALA A 105 17.98 -7.26 -19.36
N ILE A 106 18.07 -6.78 -18.12
CA ILE A 106 18.17 -7.61 -16.90
C ILE A 106 16.83 -8.12 -16.39
N GLY A 107 15.72 -7.85 -17.09
CA GLY A 107 14.40 -8.36 -16.71
C GLY A 107 13.90 -7.87 -15.35
N LEU A 108 14.56 -6.88 -14.73
CA LEU A 108 14.10 -6.29 -13.48
C LEU A 108 12.84 -5.46 -13.74
N SER A 109 11.75 -5.89 -13.10
CA SER A 109 10.46 -5.22 -13.17
C SER A 109 10.54 -3.81 -12.58
N GLN A 110 9.72 -2.90 -13.08
CA GLN A 110 9.61 -1.52 -12.58
C GLN A 110 9.40 -1.48 -11.05
N GLN A 111 8.68 -2.47 -10.52
CA GLN A 111 8.38 -2.63 -9.10
C GLN A 111 9.64 -2.88 -8.27
N ALA A 112 10.58 -3.70 -8.76
CA ALA A 112 11.84 -3.95 -8.07
C ALA A 112 12.70 -2.68 -8.00
N PHE A 113 12.71 -1.89 -9.09
CA PHE A 113 13.43 -0.62 -9.12
C PHE A 113 12.82 0.41 -8.17
N ALA A 114 11.49 0.54 -8.16
CA ALA A 114 10.77 1.38 -7.21
C ALA A 114 11.06 0.98 -5.75
N PHE A 115 11.07 -0.31 -5.45
CA PHE A 115 11.39 -0.81 -4.11
C PHE A 115 12.83 -0.47 -3.70
N SER A 116 13.80 -0.62 -4.61
CA SER A 116 15.18 -0.24 -4.34
C SER A 116 15.32 1.27 -4.08
N GLY A 117 14.60 2.11 -4.81
CA GLY A 117 14.54 3.56 -4.59
C GLY A 117 13.99 3.94 -3.22
N ALA A 118 12.94 3.25 -2.76
CA ALA A 118 12.42 3.42 -1.40
C ALA A 118 13.47 3.08 -0.34
N ILE A 119 14.15 1.94 -0.46
CA ILE A 119 15.20 1.52 0.48
C ILE A 119 16.33 2.55 0.51
N LEU A 120 16.80 2.99 -0.65
CA LEU A 120 17.86 3.98 -0.76
C LEU A 120 17.48 5.31 -0.11
N ALA A 121 16.25 5.78 -0.33
CA ALA A 121 15.77 7.02 0.30
C ALA A 121 15.79 6.91 1.84
N VAL A 122 15.29 5.81 2.39
CA VAL A 122 15.33 5.56 3.84
C VAL A 122 16.77 5.50 4.33
N ALA A 123 17.65 4.75 3.65
CA ALA A 123 19.05 4.63 4.02
C ALA A 123 19.76 6.00 4.06
N VAL A 124 19.49 6.87 3.08
CA VAL A 124 20.02 8.25 3.04
C VAL A 124 19.51 9.05 4.23
N VAL A 125 18.21 9.05 4.50
CA VAL A 125 17.64 9.77 5.65
C VAL A 125 18.26 9.29 6.97
N PHE A 126 18.40 7.98 7.17
CA PHE A 126 19.05 7.44 8.37
C PHE A 126 20.54 7.80 8.46
N SER A 127 21.26 7.81 7.33
CA SER A 127 22.67 8.22 7.32
C SER A 127 22.87 9.69 7.68
N LEU A 128 21.93 10.55 7.28
CA LEU A 128 21.94 11.97 7.62
C LEU A 128 21.50 12.24 9.06
N ALA A 129 20.56 11.47 9.58
CA ALA A 129 20.08 11.60 10.95
C ALA A 129 21.04 11.01 11.99
N GLY A 130 21.87 10.03 11.59
CA GLY A 130 22.93 9.45 12.42
C GLY A 130 24.27 10.19 12.33
N ALA A 131 24.36 11.24 11.52
CA ALA A 131 25.49 12.17 11.45
C ALA A 131 25.21 13.41 12.33
#